data_AF-A0A1G8CLI2-F1
#
_entry.id   AF-A0A1G8CLI2-F1
#
_cell.length_a   1.000
_cell.length_b   1.000
_cell.length_c   1.000
_cell.angle_alpha   90.00
_cell.angle_beta   90.00
_cell.angle_gamma   90.00
#
_symmetry.space_group_name_H-M   'P 1'
#
loop_
_entity.id
_entity.type
_entity.pdbx_description
1 polymer ?
#
loop_
_entity_poly.entity_id
_entity_poly.type
_entity_poly.pdbx_seq_one_letter_code
_entity_poly.pdbx_strand_id
1 'polypeptide(L)'
;MILVKTEAGQQVLKDRSVPLSPRQRTAFILFDGKRSVDEVLAGTGIAREEIDQLVTLGLLGSAAGSSKPAVPATAPEPPAASRAPAAATSSATPSSAPSSAPTPKPAESPPSAGRSRQQRYKDAYPIATQLTGALGLKGFRLNLQVEGTTSYEDLAALAPKIRAAVGPEKAAALDKALND
;
A
#
# COMPACT_ATOMS: atom_id res chain seq x y z
N MET A 1 9.02 5.15 14.16
CA MET A 1 10.17 5.70 13.41
C MET A 1 9.69 6.17 12.05
N ILE A 2 10.10 7.36 11.62
CA ILE A 2 9.72 7.95 10.33
C ILE A 2 10.93 7.90 9.42
N LEU A 3 10.75 7.34 8.23
CA LEU A 3 11.79 7.24 7.19
C LEU A 3 11.46 8.19 6.03
N VAL A 4 12.51 8.79 5.47
CA VAL A 4 12.47 9.67 4.31
C VAL A 4 13.23 9.03 3.14
N LYS A 5 12.75 9.26 1.91
CA LYS A 5 13.45 8.86 0.68
C LYS A 5 14.77 9.63 0.57
N THR A 6 15.87 8.92 0.42
CA THR A 6 17.15 9.54 0.04
C THR A 6 17.17 9.87 -1.45
N GLU A 7 18.07 10.75 -1.87
CA GLU A 7 18.29 11.03 -3.30
C GLU A 7 18.74 9.78 -4.07
N ALA A 8 19.59 8.95 -3.45
CA ALA A 8 20.02 7.67 -4.02
C ALA A 8 18.82 6.74 -4.27
N GLY A 9 17.89 6.65 -3.32
CA GLY A 9 16.64 5.91 -3.48
C GLY A 9 15.79 6.39 -4.65
N GLN A 10 15.70 7.70 -4.84
CA GLN A 10 14.91 8.29 -5.92
C GLN A 10 15.53 8.04 -7.29
N GLN A 11 16.86 8.07 -7.40
CA GLN A 11 17.57 7.72 -8.64
C GLN A 11 17.40 6.25 -8.99
N VAL A 12 17.55 5.35 -8.02
CA VAL A 12 17.35 3.90 -8.20
C VAL A 12 15.93 3.58 -8.70
N LEU A 13 14.92 4.32 -8.21
CA LEU A 13 13.55 4.14 -8.68
C LEU A 13 13.35 4.63 -10.13
N LYS A 14 14.03 5.73 -10.53
CA LYS A 14 13.98 6.29 -11.89
C LYS A 14 14.68 5.40 -12.90
N ASP A 15 15.94 5.08 -12.63
CA ASP A 15 16.82 4.33 -13.54
C ASP A 15 16.55 2.81 -13.48
N ARG A 16 15.79 2.36 -12.47
CA ARG A 16 15.53 0.94 -12.17
C ARG A 16 16.82 0.13 -11.99
N SER A 17 17.91 0.78 -11.58
CA SER A 17 19.25 0.19 -11.50
C SER A 17 19.35 -0.93 -10.47
N VAL A 18 18.48 -0.92 -9.44
CA VAL A 18 18.39 -1.99 -8.45
C VAL A 18 17.10 -2.79 -8.69
N PRO A 19 17.15 -4.13 -8.73
CA PRO A 19 15.98 -4.98 -8.85
C PRO A 19 15.17 -4.96 -7.54
N LEU A 20 14.42 -3.89 -7.32
CA LEU A 20 13.48 -3.77 -6.21
C LEU A 20 12.20 -4.55 -6.54
N SER A 21 11.72 -5.33 -5.57
CA SER A 21 10.43 -6.01 -5.66
C SER A 21 9.28 -5.01 -5.87
N PRO A 22 8.18 -5.39 -6.55
CA PRO A 22 7.04 -4.50 -6.77
C PRO A 22 6.51 -3.88 -5.46
N ARG A 23 6.48 -4.68 -4.39
CA ARG A 23 6.08 -4.22 -3.05
C ARG A 23 7.08 -3.24 -2.43
N GLN A 24 8.39 -3.45 -2.64
CA GLN A 24 9.43 -2.55 -2.12
C GLN A 24 9.32 -1.18 -2.78
N ARG A 25 9.02 -1.15 -4.09
CA ARG A 25 8.75 0.09 -4.82
C ARG A 25 7.52 0.82 -4.27
N THR A 26 6.44 0.11 -3.98
CA THR A 26 5.24 0.71 -3.36
C THR A 26 5.53 1.25 -1.96
N ALA A 27 6.24 0.49 -1.11
CA ALA A 27 6.64 0.94 0.22
C ALA A 27 7.56 2.17 0.16
N PHE A 28 8.55 2.16 -0.73
CA PHE A 28 9.46 3.29 -0.97
C PHE A 28 8.71 4.56 -1.38
N ILE A 29 7.70 4.46 -2.26
CA ILE A 29 6.87 5.60 -2.67
C ILE A 29 6.08 6.19 -1.49
N LEU A 30 5.70 5.38 -0.50
CA LEU A 30 4.93 5.83 0.66
C LEU A 30 5.77 6.47 1.77
N PHE A 31 7.09 6.24 1.79
CA PHE A 31 8.01 6.85 2.75
C PHE A 31 8.31 8.32 2.39
N ASP A 32 7.35 9.21 2.65
CA ASP A 32 7.46 10.65 2.37
C ASP A 32 7.94 11.50 3.56
N GLY A 33 8.40 10.86 4.65
CA GLY A 33 8.66 11.56 5.91
C GLY A 33 7.41 11.95 6.70
N LYS A 34 6.22 11.55 6.23
CA LYS A 34 4.94 11.76 6.93
C LYS A 34 4.38 10.49 7.57
N ARG A 35 4.68 9.32 6.98
CA ARG A 35 4.21 8.02 7.47
C ARG A 35 5.27 7.33 8.29
N SER A 36 4.83 6.71 9.37
CA SER A 36 5.68 5.83 10.18
C SER A 36 5.87 4.47 9.51
N VAL A 37 6.97 3.79 9.85
CA VAL A 37 7.25 2.41 9.39
C VAL A 37 6.06 1.47 9.62
N ASP A 38 5.40 1.59 10.76
CA ASP A 38 4.25 0.75 11.13
C ASP A 38 3.02 0.97 10.22
N GLU A 39 2.75 2.23 9.84
CA GLU A 39 1.67 2.56 8.90
C GLU A 39 1.95 2.05 7.49
N VAL A 40 3.22 2.09 7.05
CA VAL A 40 3.62 1.56 5.75
C VAL A 40 3.56 0.02 5.75
N LEU A 41 3.94 -0.61 6.86
CA LEU A 41 3.84 -2.06 7.06
C LEU A 41 2.37 -2.51 6.97
N ALA A 42 1.47 -1.81 7.67
CA ALA A 42 0.04 -2.06 7.64
C ALA A 42 -0.59 -1.82 6.26
N GLY A 43 -0.11 -0.82 5.51
CA GLY A 43 -0.67 -0.44 4.21
C GLY A 43 -0.13 -1.20 2.99
N THR A 44 1.04 -1.82 3.07
CA THR A 44 1.70 -2.47 1.92
C THR A 44 1.92 -3.97 2.06
N GLY A 45 1.78 -4.52 3.27
CA GLY A 45 2.03 -5.94 3.53
C GLY A 45 3.48 -6.35 3.28
N ILE A 46 4.41 -5.39 3.34
CA ILE A 46 5.85 -5.64 3.33
C ILE A 46 6.31 -6.14 4.69
N ALA A 47 7.34 -7.00 4.73
CA ALA A 47 7.98 -7.42 5.98
C ALA A 47 8.96 -6.35 6.48
N ARG A 48 9.17 -6.27 7.80
CA ARG A 48 10.13 -5.33 8.40
C ARG A 48 11.54 -5.49 7.82
N GLU A 49 11.92 -6.72 7.49
CA GLU A 49 13.22 -7.08 6.90
C GLU A 49 13.46 -6.46 5.52
N GLU A 50 12.42 -6.27 4.73
CA GLU A 50 12.52 -5.61 3.42
C GLU A 50 12.70 -4.09 3.58
N ILE A 51 12.14 -3.51 4.64
CA ILE A 51 12.32 -2.09 4.98
C ILE A 51 13.75 -1.87 5.48
N ASP A 52 14.26 -2.82 6.28
CA ASP A 52 15.65 -2.81 6.75
C ASP A 52 16.62 -2.87 5.56
N GLN A 53 16.39 -3.76 4.60
CA GLN A 53 17.17 -3.80 3.36
C GLN A 53 17.16 -2.47 2.59
N LEU A 54 16.02 -1.77 2.51
CA LEU A 54 15.95 -0.44 1.87
C LEU A 54 16.77 0.63 2.62
N VAL A 55 16.90 0.50 3.94
CA VAL A 55 17.75 1.36 4.77
C VAL A 55 19.23 0.98 4.62
N THR A 56 19.56 -0.32 4.62
CA THR A 56 20.93 -0.83 4.38
C THR A 56 21.45 -0.43 3.00
N LEU A 57 20.61 -0.48 1.98
CA LEU A 57 20.91 -0.02 0.61
C LEU A 57 21.00 1.50 0.50
N GLY A 58 20.76 2.24 1.59
CA GLY A 58 20.82 3.70 1.63
C GLY A 58 19.70 4.38 0.84
N LEU A 59 18.63 3.66 0.50
CA LEU A 59 17.49 4.21 -0.24
C LEU A 59 16.54 4.95 0.70
N LEU A 60 16.41 4.50 1.95
CA LEU A 60 15.67 5.17 3.01
C LEU A 60 16.61 5.68 4.11
N GLY A 61 16.36 6.89 4.60
CA GLY A 61 17.09 7.51 5.71
C GLY A 61 16.16 7.89 6.86
N SER A 62 16.68 8.03 8.07
CA SER A 62 15.92 8.55 9.21
C SER A 62 15.78 10.07 9.10
N ALA A 63 14.58 10.60 9.37
CA ALA A 63 14.31 12.05 9.32
C ALA A 63 15.15 12.88 10.33
N ALA A 64 15.79 12.24 11.32
CA ALA A 64 16.62 12.88 12.34
C ALA A 64 18.10 13.05 11.94
N GLY A 65 18.49 12.85 10.68
CA GLY A 65 19.88 13.03 10.30
C GLY A 65 20.13 12.86 8.81
N SER A 66 19.80 13.88 8.02
CA SER A 66 20.55 14.13 6.79
C SER A 66 22.00 14.44 7.17
N SER A 67 22.87 13.45 7.13
CA SER A 67 24.32 13.64 7.12
C SER A 67 24.93 12.64 6.15
N LYS A 68 25.03 13.12 4.91
CA LYS A 68 26.12 12.96 3.95
C LYS A 68 26.64 11.52 3.64
N PRO A 69 26.75 11.15 2.34
CA PRO A 69 27.45 9.95 1.91
C PRO A 69 28.93 10.02 2.31
N ALA A 70 29.39 9.06 3.10
CA ALA A 70 30.81 8.88 3.39
C ALA A 70 31.40 7.87 2.40
N VAL A 71 31.81 8.35 1.22
CA VAL A 71 33.01 7.87 0.49
C VAL A 71 33.47 9.03 -0.41
N PRO A 72 34.77 9.39 -0.47
CA PRO A 72 35.75 8.51 -1.12
C PRO A 72 37.19 8.48 -0.55
N ALA A 73 37.84 7.35 -0.89
CA ALA A 73 39.25 7.18 -1.24
C ALA A 73 40.35 7.42 -0.19
N THR A 74 40.93 6.31 0.28
CA THR A 74 42.40 6.16 0.28
C THR A 74 42.76 4.69 0.02
N ALA A 75 43.16 4.38 -1.20
CA ALA A 75 44.20 3.36 -1.49
C ALA A 75 45.53 4.15 -1.61
N PRO A 76 46.70 3.62 -1.19
CA PRO A 76 47.32 2.34 -1.60
C PRO A 76 47.70 1.49 -0.36
N GLU A 77 48.18 0.25 -0.36
CA GLU A 77 48.66 -0.77 -1.29
C GLU A 77 48.65 -2.12 -0.50
N PRO A 78 48.81 -3.29 -1.13
CA PRO A 78 48.75 -4.64 -0.52
C PRO A 78 50.15 -5.03 0.04
N PRO A 79 50.35 -6.17 0.77
CA PRO A 79 50.28 -7.52 0.19
C PRO A 79 49.69 -8.62 1.10
N ALA A 80 49.25 -9.69 0.42
CA ALA A 80 49.39 -11.10 0.77
C ALA A 80 49.00 -11.60 2.18
N ALA A 81 47.96 -12.44 2.25
CA ALA A 81 48.14 -13.90 2.15
C ALA A 81 46.87 -14.66 2.60
N SER A 82 46.34 -15.44 1.65
CA SER A 82 46.02 -16.87 1.83
C SER A 82 45.06 -17.30 2.96
N ARG A 83 43.82 -17.69 2.60
CA ARG A 83 43.42 -19.10 2.41
C ARG A 83 41.89 -19.27 2.37
N ALA A 84 41.41 -19.83 1.27
CA ALA A 84 40.28 -20.76 1.26
C ALA A 84 40.73 -22.09 1.93
N PRO A 85 39.82 -22.98 2.41
CA PRO A 85 38.86 -23.71 1.58
C PRO A 85 37.44 -23.72 2.19
N ALA A 86 36.34 -23.76 1.42
CA ALA A 86 35.73 -24.95 0.81
C ALA A 86 35.52 -26.14 1.77
N ALA A 87 34.27 -26.41 2.16
CA ALA A 87 33.64 -27.73 2.03
C ALA A 87 32.22 -27.71 2.63
N ALA A 88 31.29 -28.21 1.83
CA ALA A 88 29.92 -28.54 2.15
C ALA A 88 29.80 -29.61 3.26
N THR A 89 28.63 -29.68 3.93
CA THR A 89 27.67 -30.80 3.78
C THR A 89 26.46 -30.64 4.71
N SER A 90 25.28 -30.59 4.08
CA SER A 90 24.07 -31.39 4.37
C SER A 90 23.61 -31.66 5.80
N SER A 91 22.41 -31.15 6.10
CA SER A 91 21.27 -31.91 6.64
C SER A 91 19.99 -31.14 6.28
N ALA A 92 19.28 -31.52 5.22
CA ALA A 92 18.19 -32.50 5.20
C ALA A 92 17.01 -32.13 6.12
N THR A 93 15.91 -31.81 5.44
CA THR A 93 14.48 -31.61 5.79
C THR A 93 13.84 -32.79 6.54
N PRO A 94 12.51 -32.84 6.84
CA PRO A 94 11.42 -31.84 6.86
C PRO A 94 10.60 -31.91 8.20
N SER A 95 9.41 -31.29 8.22
CA SER A 95 8.25 -31.51 9.12
C SER A 95 7.99 -30.30 10.05
N SER A 96 6.83 -29.65 10.08
CA SER A 96 5.49 -30.03 9.64
C SER A 96 4.70 -28.79 9.18
N ALA A 97 3.87 -28.95 8.14
CA ALA A 97 2.58 -28.25 8.08
C ALA A 97 1.56 -29.08 8.91
N PRO A 98 0.39 -28.58 9.34
CA PRO A 98 -0.28 -27.33 8.95
C PRO A 98 -0.88 -26.55 10.16
N SER A 99 -1.67 -25.52 9.84
CA SER A 99 -2.76 -24.99 10.68
C SER A 99 -2.40 -23.88 11.68
N SER A 100 -2.73 -22.63 11.32
CA SER A 100 -3.96 -21.96 11.78
C SER A 100 -3.89 -20.46 11.50
N ALA A 101 -4.69 -19.98 10.55
CA ALA A 101 -5.38 -18.71 10.77
C ALA A 101 -6.34 -18.94 11.96
N PRO A 102 -6.56 -17.96 12.87
CA PRO A 102 -7.44 -16.85 12.51
C PRO A 102 -7.15 -15.48 13.17
N THR A 103 -7.72 -14.44 12.54
CA THR A 103 -8.27 -13.18 13.12
C THR A 103 -7.40 -12.22 13.95
N PRO A 104 -7.39 -10.92 13.59
CA PRO A 104 -7.49 -9.84 14.57
C PRO A 104 -8.97 -9.51 14.85
N LYS A 105 -9.35 -9.61 16.12
CA LYS A 105 -10.63 -9.19 16.72
C LYS A 105 -10.70 -7.64 16.82
N PRO A 106 -11.92 -7.08 17.01
CA PRO A 106 -12.38 -5.79 16.51
C PRO A 106 -12.60 -4.76 17.64
N ALA A 107 -12.74 -3.48 17.26
CA ALA A 107 -13.42 -2.48 18.08
C ALA A 107 -14.87 -2.33 17.57
N GLU A 108 -15.81 -2.65 18.45
CA GLU A 108 -17.29 -2.70 18.32
C GLU A 108 -17.92 -1.35 17.91
N SER A 109 -19.02 -1.27 17.15
CA SER A 109 -20.37 -1.86 17.39
C SER A 109 -21.28 -1.71 16.15
N PRO A 110 -22.51 -2.29 16.10
CA PRO A 110 -22.92 -3.68 16.32
C PRO A 110 -23.16 -4.42 14.98
N PRO A 111 -23.24 -5.77 14.96
CA PRO A 111 -23.75 -6.53 13.83
C PRO A 111 -25.29 -6.54 13.91
N SER A 112 -25.94 -5.54 13.32
CA SER A 112 -27.32 -5.76 12.89
C SER A 112 -27.28 -6.78 11.76
N ALA A 113 -28.03 -7.87 11.92
CA ALA A 113 -28.17 -8.94 10.93
C ALA A 113 -28.42 -8.36 9.52
N GLY A 114 -27.38 -8.37 8.68
CA GLY A 114 -27.30 -7.71 7.38
C GLY A 114 -25.87 -7.28 7.07
N ARG A 115 -25.57 -6.87 5.82
CA ARG A 115 -24.24 -6.33 5.50
C ARG A 115 -23.95 -5.08 6.33
N SER A 116 -22.75 -4.97 6.89
CA SER A 116 -22.27 -3.78 7.62
C SER A 116 -22.25 -2.56 6.68
N ARG A 117 -22.44 -1.34 7.21
CA ARG A 117 -22.38 -0.09 6.42
C ARG A 117 -21.09 0.04 5.60
N GLN A 118 -19.96 -0.38 6.18
CA GLN A 118 -18.66 -0.40 5.50
C GLN A 118 -18.68 -1.31 4.26
N GLN A 119 -19.34 -2.47 4.35
CA GLN A 119 -19.44 -3.43 3.26
C GLN A 119 -20.36 -2.90 2.15
N ARG A 120 -21.48 -2.27 2.51
CA ARG A 120 -22.38 -1.61 1.54
C ARG A 120 -21.70 -0.47 0.80
N TYR A 121 -20.93 0.36 1.50
CA TYR A 121 -20.12 1.39 0.86
C TYR A 121 -19.11 0.79 -0.13
N LYS A 122 -18.39 -0.27 0.27
CA LYS A 122 -17.41 -0.93 -0.61
C LYS A 122 -18.04 -1.52 -1.88
N ASP A 123 -19.27 -2.03 -1.79
CA ASP A 123 -20.00 -2.60 -2.92
C ASP A 123 -20.61 -1.49 -3.82
N ALA A 124 -21.19 -0.46 -3.20
CA ALA A 124 -21.87 0.64 -3.87
C ALA A 124 -20.91 1.64 -4.55
N TYR A 125 -19.74 1.88 -3.97
CA TYR A 125 -18.76 2.85 -4.48
C TYR A 125 -18.32 2.60 -5.93
N PRO A 126 -17.84 1.40 -6.33
CA PRO A 126 -17.44 1.16 -7.71
C PRO A 126 -18.62 1.32 -8.70
N ILE A 127 -19.83 0.96 -8.27
CA ILE A 127 -21.05 1.14 -9.07
C ILE A 127 -21.33 2.62 -9.27
N ALA A 128 -21.28 3.42 -8.21
CA ALA A 128 -21.47 4.88 -8.27
C ALA A 128 -20.43 5.56 -9.18
N THR A 129 -19.16 5.18 -9.08
CA THR A 129 -18.08 5.73 -9.94
C THR A 129 -18.31 5.37 -11.40
N GLN A 130 -18.67 4.12 -11.71
CA GLN A 130 -18.95 3.68 -13.08
C GLN A 130 -20.18 4.38 -13.68
N LEU A 131 -21.25 4.51 -12.89
CA LEU A 131 -22.48 5.19 -13.29
C LEU A 131 -22.24 6.67 -13.60
N THR A 132 -21.51 7.35 -12.71
CA THR A 132 -21.20 8.79 -12.87
C THR A 132 -20.17 9.06 -13.96
N GLY A 133 -19.23 8.13 -14.20
CA GLY A 133 -18.28 8.22 -15.32
C GLY A 133 -18.94 8.03 -16.69
N ALA A 134 -19.96 7.18 -16.79
CA ALA A 134 -20.67 6.92 -18.05
C ALA A 134 -21.50 8.12 -18.57
N LEU A 135 -21.78 9.12 -17.72
CA LEU A 135 -22.46 10.36 -18.08
C LEU A 135 -21.58 11.36 -18.86
N GLY A 136 -20.27 11.11 -18.96
CA GLY A 136 -19.32 12.00 -19.61
C GLY A 136 -19.18 13.36 -18.90
N LEU A 137 -18.94 14.43 -19.67
CA LEU A 137 -18.68 15.78 -19.14
C LEU A 137 -19.78 16.32 -18.21
N LYS A 138 -21.06 15.96 -18.45
CA LYS A 138 -22.18 16.35 -17.59
C LYS A 138 -22.16 15.65 -16.23
N GLY A 139 -21.59 14.44 -16.16
CA GLY A 139 -21.43 13.66 -14.93
C GLY A 139 -20.13 13.93 -14.18
N PHE A 140 -19.14 14.60 -14.80
CA PHE A 140 -17.80 14.80 -14.23
C PHE A 140 -17.80 15.42 -12.83
N ARG A 141 -18.63 16.45 -12.58
CA ARG A 141 -18.76 17.05 -11.25
C ARG A 141 -19.34 16.07 -10.23
N LEU A 142 -20.29 15.24 -10.66
CA LEU A 142 -20.91 14.25 -9.80
C LEU A 142 -19.96 13.07 -9.52
N ASN A 143 -19.13 12.71 -10.50
CA ASN A 143 -18.07 11.71 -10.36
C ASN A 143 -17.02 12.15 -9.33
N LEU A 144 -16.55 13.40 -9.39
CA LEU A 144 -15.68 13.99 -8.37
C LEU A 144 -16.29 13.97 -6.96
N GLN A 145 -17.61 14.22 -6.84
CA GLN A 145 -18.30 14.14 -5.56
C GLN A 145 -18.30 12.71 -5.02
N VAL A 146 -18.54 11.71 -5.88
CA VAL A 146 -18.48 10.29 -5.52
C VAL A 146 -17.08 9.91 -5.07
N GLU A 147 -16.04 10.30 -5.82
CA GLU A 147 -14.65 10.01 -5.48
C GLU A 147 -14.19 10.67 -4.16
N GLY A 148 -14.77 11.81 -3.81
CA GLY A 148 -14.54 12.48 -2.54
C GLY A 148 -15.28 11.87 -1.33
N THR A 149 -16.23 10.95 -1.56
CA THR A 149 -16.93 10.27 -0.45
C THR A 149 -16.03 9.24 0.19
N THR A 150 -16.00 9.20 1.52
CA THR A 150 -15.18 8.22 2.28
C THR A 150 -16.02 7.30 3.16
N SER A 151 -17.33 7.56 3.24
CA SER A 151 -18.26 6.82 4.08
C SER A 151 -19.55 6.46 3.36
N TYR A 152 -20.25 5.45 3.87
CA TYR A 152 -21.58 5.06 3.42
C TYR A 152 -22.57 6.24 3.41
N GLU A 153 -22.53 7.09 4.43
CA GLU A 153 -23.48 8.20 4.57
C GLU A 153 -23.30 9.25 3.47
N ASP A 154 -22.06 9.57 3.12
CA ASP A 154 -21.73 10.49 2.03
C ASP A 154 -22.21 9.94 0.69
N LEU A 155 -21.96 8.64 0.44
CA LEU A 155 -22.38 7.99 -0.80
C LEU A 155 -23.91 7.89 -0.91
N ALA A 156 -24.59 7.57 0.20
CA ALA A 156 -26.04 7.53 0.27
C ALA A 156 -26.67 8.92 0.05
N ALA A 157 -26.03 10.00 0.52
CA ALA A 157 -26.47 11.37 0.28
C ALA A 157 -26.36 11.78 -1.22
N LEU A 158 -25.44 11.16 -1.98
CA LEU A 158 -25.28 11.37 -3.41
C LEU A 158 -26.16 10.45 -4.28
N ALA A 159 -26.57 9.29 -3.76
CA ALA A 159 -27.43 8.33 -4.46
C ALA A 159 -28.65 8.95 -5.19
N PRO A 160 -29.45 9.86 -4.58
CA PRO A 160 -30.59 10.48 -5.29
C PRO A 160 -30.15 11.37 -6.45
N LYS A 161 -29.00 12.05 -6.36
CA LYS A 161 -28.44 12.87 -7.45
C LYS A 161 -27.92 11.98 -8.58
N ILE A 162 -27.27 10.87 -8.25
CA ILE A 162 -26.80 9.88 -9.23
C ILE A 162 -28.01 9.30 -9.96
N ARG A 163 -29.05 8.89 -9.24
CA ARG A 163 -30.30 8.38 -9.81
C ARG A 163 -30.98 9.39 -10.75
N ALA A 164 -31.02 10.66 -10.38
CA ALA A 164 -31.58 11.71 -11.24
C ALA A 164 -30.77 11.90 -12.53
N ALA A 165 -29.45 11.68 -12.48
CA ALA A 165 -28.56 11.84 -13.63
C ALA A 165 -28.55 10.60 -14.56
N VAL A 166 -28.43 9.39 -14.02
CA VAL A 166 -28.31 8.15 -14.82
C VAL A 166 -29.64 7.47 -15.14
N GLY A 167 -30.72 7.89 -14.47
CA GLY A 167 -32.03 7.26 -14.56
C GLY A 167 -32.22 6.08 -13.58
N PRO A 168 -33.48 5.73 -13.29
CA PRO A 168 -33.83 4.73 -12.26
C PRO A 168 -33.33 3.32 -12.59
N GLU A 169 -33.30 2.93 -13.86
CA GLU A 169 -32.85 1.59 -14.29
C GLU A 169 -31.37 1.36 -13.97
N LYS A 170 -30.52 2.34 -14.28
CA LYS A 170 -29.07 2.27 -14.03
C LYS A 170 -28.76 2.43 -12.55
N ALA A 171 -29.54 3.23 -11.82
CA ALA A 171 -29.38 3.43 -10.39
C ALA A 171 -29.85 2.25 -9.53
N ALA A 172 -30.63 1.31 -10.06
CA ALA A 172 -31.13 0.16 -9.30
C ALA A 172 -30.00 -0.71 -8.71
N ALA A 173 -28.89 -0.88 -9.44
CA ALA A 173 -27.72 -1.60 -8.95
C ALA A 173 -27.05 -0.89 -7.76
N LEU A 174 -27.00 0.45 -7.80
CA LEU A 174 -26.46 1.28 -6.71
C LEU A 174 -27.38 1.24 -5.48
N ASP A 175 -28.69 1.36 -5.70
CA ASP A 175 -29.68 1.34 -4.62
C ASP A 175 -29.70 -0.01 -3.91
N LYS A 176 -29.59 -1.12 -4.67
CA LYS A 176 -29.44 -2.46 -4.11
C LYS A 176 -28.16 -2.56 -3.27
N ALA A 177 -27.01 -2.08 -3.77
CA ALA A 177 -25.75 -2.13 -3.02
C ALA A 177 -25.78 -1.30 -1.72
N LEU A 178 -26.59 -0.23 -1.68
CA LEU A 178 -26.78 0.60 -0.48
C LEU A 178 -27.79 0.01 0.52
N ASN A 179 -28.84 -0.66 0.04
CA ASN A 179 -29.96 -1.11 0.86
C ASN A 179 -29.91 -2.60 1.29
N ASP A 180 -29.03 -3.42 0.69
CA ASP A 180 -28.87 -4.88 0.92
C ASP A 180 -27.75 -5.21 1.92
#